data_AF-A0A166AH99-F1
#
_entry.id   AF-A0A166AH99-F1
#
_cell.length_a   1.000
_cell.length_b   1.000
_cell.length_c   1.000
_cell.angle_alpha   90.00
_cell.angle_beta   90.00
_cell.angle_gamma   90.00
#
_symmetry.space_group_name_H-M   'P 1'
#
loop_
_entity.id
_entity.type
_entity.pdbx_description
1 polymer ?
#
loop_
_entity_poly.entity_id
_entity_poly.type
_entity_poly.pdbx_seq_one_letter_code
_entity_poly.pdbx_strand_id
1 'polypeptide(L)'
;MPNPTAGDVVVQDGDSRIAFSPADDWQELQAAGWYSGGTMAISWNESASISFSFVGSYIWYFGDLNYDHGRFKISIDSQPGTTNTSYDPNNLAVRSLFSQSVDPGPHSVEITNVENMKATVLDYFVFTPHTAENPGISDVKVMADDYSVITYSHPAQWTVGVTGPAYHLTFADGASVSFTFTGEYVWFYADRNTDHGPFLASIDGEAATRFSSYSVVHTDVEPLFSRAVSPGKHTLTITNAGPGMALGISWFQ
;
A
#
# COMPACT_ATOMS: atom_id res chain seq x y z
N MET A 1 13.42 -14.19 10.20
CA MET A 1 13.08 -13.12 9.25
C MET A 1 14.37 -12.70 8.57
N PRO A 2 14.41 -12.47 7.24
CA PRO A 2 15.57 -11.85 6.62
C PRO A 2 15.77 -10.46 7.25
N ASN A 3 17.02 -10.09 7.49
CA ASN A 3 17.35 -8.74 7.93
C ASN A 3 17.34 -7.81 6.71
N PRO A 4 17.01 -6.52 6.89
CA PRO A 4 17.21 -5.53 5.85
C PRO A 4 18.67 -5.49 5.35
N THR A 5 18.82 -5.09 4.10
CA THR A 5 20.05 -4.98 3.35
C THR A 5 20.31 -3.53 2.95
N ALA A 6 21.49 -3.25 2.40
CA ALA A 6 21.85 -1.90 1.95
C ALA A 6 21.01 -1.37 0.77
N GLY A 7 20.26 -2.24 0.09
CA GLY A 7 19.36 -1.83 -1.00
C GLY A 7 17.95 -1.43 -0.52
N ASP A 8 17.65 -1.62 0.76
CA ASP A 8 16.33 -1.34 1.32
C ASP A 8 16.22 0.12 1.78
N VAL A 9 15.00 0.66 1.75
CA VAL A 9 14.71 2.05 2.09
C VAL A 9 14.20 2.14 3.52
N VAL A 10 14.87 2.95 4.35
CA VAL A 10 14.44 3.29 5.71
C VAL A 10 13.51 4.50 5.69
N VAL A 11 12.40 4.43 6.41
CA VAL A 11 11.42 5.52 6.57
C VAL A 11 11.24 5.77 8.07
N GLN A 12 11.77 6.89 8.55
CA GLN A 12 11.73 7.27 9.97
C GLN A 12 10.32 7.67 10.39
N ASP A 13 9.98 7.52 11.67
CA ASP A 13 8.71 7.90 12.28
C ASP A 13 8.20 9.31 11.92
N GLY A 14 9.11 10.29 11.77
CA GLY A 14 8.77 11.67 11.37
C GLY A 14 8.56 11.89 9.86
N ASP A 15 8.63 10.85 9.02
CA ASP A 15 8.46 10.99 7.57
C ASP A 15 7.01 11.29 7.18
N SER A 16 6.81 12.27 6.29
CA SER A 16 5.49 12.70 5.81
C SER A 16 4.64 11.62 5.13
N ARG A 17 5.24 10.48 4.74
CA ARG A 17 4.53 9.32 4.19
C ARG A 17 3.79 8.51 5.26
N ILE A 18 4.08 8.76 6.53
CA ILE A 18 3.45 8.11 7.68
C ILE A 18 2.39 9.04 8.25
N ALA A 19 1.21 8.51 8.50
CA ALA A 19 0.14 9.19 9.20
C ALA A 19 -0.15 8.49 10.53
N PHE A 20 -0.39 9.29 11.55
CA PHE A 20 -0.79 8.86 12.88
C PHE A 20 -2.21 9.36 13.16
N SER A 21 -3.08 8.49 13.66
CA SER A 21 -4.49 8.80 13.89
C SER A 21 -4.99 8.22 15.21
N PRO A 22 -5.81 8.95 15.98
CA PRO A 22 -5.92 10.41 15.98
C PRO A 22 -4.55 11.05 16.24
N ALA A 23 -4.18 12.13 15.54
CA ALA A 23 -2.83 12.68 15.63
C ALA A 23 -2.44 13.15 17.05
N ASP A 24 -3.43 13.58 17.84
CA ASP A 24 -3.28 14.00 19.24
C ASP A 24 -3.07 12.85 20.23
N ASP A 25 -3.33 11.60 19.82
CA ASP A 25 -3.06 10.40 20.62
C ASP A 25 -1.59 9.98 20.58
N TRP A 26 -0.77 10.58 19.71
CA TRP A 26 0.62 10.19 19.50
C TRP A 26 1.58 11.20 20.10
N GLN A 27 2.59 10.68 20.79
CA GLN A 27 3.69 11.46 21.37
C GLN A 27 5.00 11.09 20.69
N GLU A 28 5.88 12.07 20.53
CA GLU A 28 7.26 11.85 20.11
C GLU A 28 8.17 11.67 21.33
N LEU A 29 8.88 10.55 21.41
CA LEU A 29 9.94 10.33 22.39
C LEU A 29 11.28 10.66 21.76
N GLN A 30 12.06 11.52 22.39
CA GLN A 30 13.39 11.90 21.90
C GLN A 30 14.50 11.15 22.64
N ALA A 31 15.25 10.32 21.91
CA ALA A 31 16.44 9.64 22.44
C ALA A 31 17.40 9.21 21.30
N ALA A 32 18.26 10.13 20.88
CA ALA A 32 19.22 9.95 19.78
C ALA A 32 20.13 8.71 19.87
N GLY A 33 20.35 8.15 21.07
CA GLY A 33 21.16 6.94 21.27
C GLY A 33 20.35 5.64 21.28
N TRP A 34 19.03 5.72 21.23
CA TRP A 34 18.11 4.59 21.38
C TRP A 34 17.24 4.36 20.15
N TYR A 35 16.87 5.45 19.47
CA TYR A 35 15.97 5.41 18.31
C TYR A 35 16.69 5.83 17.03
N SER A 36 16.33 5.19 15.92
CA SER A 36 16.77 5.58 14.59
C SER A 36 16.25 6.97 14.25
N GLY A 37 17.09 7.84 13.66
CA GLY A 37 16.70 9.25 13.46
C GLY A 37 16.58 10.08 14.75
N GLY A 38 16.57 9.44 15.91
CA GLY A 38 16.60 10.01 17.25
C GLY A 38 15.25 10.25 17.91
N THR A 39 14.17 9.84 17.24
CA THR A 39 12.78 9.96 17.68
C THR A 39 12.06 8.64 17.57
N MET A 40 10.99 8.47 18.36
CA MET A 40 10.05 7.37 18.21
C MET A 40 8.63 7.89 18.49
N ALA A 41 7.66 7.52 17.67
CA ALA A 41 6.25 7.79 17.92
C ALA A 41 5.66 6.73 18.86
N ILE A 42 4.84 7.14 19.83
CA ILE A 42 4.20 6.23 20.80
C ILE A 42 2.76 6.66 21.09
N SER A 43 1.87 5.69 21.27
CA SER A 43 0.52 5.90 21.78
C SER A 43 0.07 4.77 22.69
N TRP A 44 -0.69 5.10 23.74
CA TRP A 44 -1.30 4.13 24.68
C TRP A 44 -2.82 3.99 24.48
N ASN A 45 -3.39 4.73 23.54
CA ASN A 45 -4.84 4.74 23.33
C ASN A 45 -5.23 3.59 22.41
N GLU A 46 -6.24 2.82 22.81
CA GLU A 46 -6.82 1.80 21.95
C GLU A 46 -7.39 2.45 20.69
N SER A 47 -7.27 1.77 19.55
CA SER A 47 -7.62 2.27 18.21
C SER A 47 -6.69 3.33 17.61
N ALA A 48 -5.70 3.84 18.36
CA ALA A 48 -4.65 4.67 17.76
C ALA A 48 -3.94 3.87 16.66
N SER A 49 -3.78 4.48 15.48
CA SER A 49 -3.28 3.82 14.29
C SER A 49 -2.14 4.56 13.60
N ILE A 50 -1.30 3.77 12.92
CA ILE A 50 -0.23 4.20 12.03
C ILE A 50 -0.62 3.73 10.63
N SER A 51 -0.58 4.64 9.65
CA SER A 51 -0.77 4.31 8.24
C SER A 51 0.46 4.69 7.44
N PHE A 52 0.92 3.79 6.58
CA PHE A 52 2.10 3.99 5.73
C PHE A 52 1.87 3.38 4.35
N SER A 53 2.31 4.07 3.30
CA SER A 53 2.22 3.58 1.92
C SER A 53 3.62 3.48 1.30
N PHE A 54 3.88 2.38 0.59
CA PHE A 54 5.16 2.13 -0.06
C PHE A 54 4.99 1.46 -1.42
N VAL A 55 6.05 1.46 -2.24
CA VAL A 55 6.13 0.69 -3.50
C VAL A 55 7.30 -0.27 -3.38
N GLY A 56 7.01 -1.56 -3.22
CA GLY A 56 8.00 -2.52 -2.77
C GLY A 56 7.59 -3.98 -2.94
N SER A 57 8.45 -4.87 -2.47
CA SER A 57 8.22 -6.32 -2.45
C SER A 57 8.42 -6.94 -1.06
N TYR A 58 8.80 -6.12 -0.08
CA TYR A 58 8.98 -6.54 1.30
C TYR A 58 8.85 -5.35 2.24
N ILE A 59 8.30 -5.57 3.45
CA ILE A 59 8.17 -4.56 4.50
C ILE A 59 8.64 -5.11 5.85
N TRP A 60 9.26 -4.24 6.63
CA TRP A 60 9.57 -4.43 8.05
C TRP A 60 9.06 -3.24 8.86
N TYR A 61 8.63 -3.52 10.09
CA TYR A 61 8.16 -2.55 11.07
C TYR A 61 9.01 -2.69 12.35
N PHE A 62 9.64 -1.59 12.77
CA PHE A 62 10.56 -1.55 13.91
C PHE A 62 10.04 -0.67 15.05
N GLY A 63 10.31 -1.15 16.26
CA GLY A 63 10.08 -0.44 17.51
C GLY A 63 10.80 -1.15 18.66
N ASP A 64 10.86 -0.50 19.81
CA ASP A 64 11.36 -1.11 21.04
C ASP A 64 10.31 -2.02 21.69
N LEU A 65 10.75 -2.79 22.69
CA LEU A 65 9.86 -3.62 23.51
C LEU A 65 10.03 -3.25 24.97
N ASN A 66 8.90 -3.15 25.67
CA ASN A 66 8.90 -2.73 27.06
C ASN A 66 7.65 -3.26 27.81
N TYR A 67 7.66 -3.18 29.15
CA TYR A 67 6.63 -3.82 29.99
C TYR A 67 5.27 -3.12 29.91
N ASP A 68 5.26 -1.87 29.46
CA ASP A 68 4.08 -1.04 29.24
C ASP A 68 3.54 -1.14 27.81
N HIS A 69 4.18 -1.91 26.93
CA HIS A 69 3.72 -2.16 25.57
C HIS A 69 2.62 -3.21 25.50
N GLY A 70 1.87 -3.21 24.39
CA GLY A 70 0.69 -4.03 24.20
C GLY A 70 0.63 -4.74 22.88
N ARG A 71 -0.55 -5.31 22.62
CA ARG A 71 -0.87 -5.90 21.33
C ARG A 71 -1.23 -4.83 20.32
N PHE A 72 -0.72 -5.01 19.10
CA PHE A 72 -1.10 -4.25 17.93
C PHE A 72 -1.57 -5.19 16.83
N LYS A 73 -2.52 -4.74 16.02
CA LYS A 73 -2.94 -5.41 14.80
C LYS A 73 -2.26 -4.74 13.62
N ILE A 74 -1.62 -5.51 12.74
CA ILE A 74 -1.02 -5.03 11.50
C ILE A 74 -1.72 -5.66 10.30
N SER A 75 -2.15 -4.84 9.34
CA SER A 75 -2.74 -5.25 8.07
C SER A 75 -2.00 -4.61 6.91
N ILE A 76 -1.83 -5.38 5.83
CA ILE A 76 -1.33 -4.90 4.55
C ILE A 76 -2.47 -4.99 3.54
N ASP A 77 -2.65 -3.95 2.72
CA ASP A 77 -3.62 -3.89 1.61
C ASP A 77 -5.07 -4.24 2.00
N SER A 78 -5.51 -3.70 3.14
CA SER A 78 -6.86 -3.94 3.69
C SER A 78 -7.18 -5.42 3.93
N GLN A 79 -6.17 -6.28 4.06
CA GLN A 79 -6.33 -7.67 4.47
C GLN A 79 -6.70 -7.75 5.96
N PRO A 80 -7.28 -8.87 6.44
CA PRO A 80 -7.70 -9.02 7.84
C PRO A 80 -6.61 -8.76 8.89
N GLY A 81 -5.33 -8.81 8.50
CA GLY A 81 -4.17 -8.52 9.35
C GLY A 81 -3.85 -9.62 10.35
N THR A 82 -2.75 -9.42 11.09
CA THR A 82 -2.31 -10.28 12.18
C THR A 82 -2.15 -9.45 13.46
N THR A 83 -2.37 -10.07 14.62
CA THR A 83 -2.14 -9.42 15.92
C THR A 83 -0.82 -9.91 16.49
N ASN A 84 0.08 -8.97 16.74
CA ASN A 84 1.38 -9.18 17.39
C ASN A 84 1.43 -8.38 18.70
N THR A 85 2.56 -8.46 19.41
CA THR A 85 2.81 -7.68 20.63
C THR A 85 4.25 -7.19 20.66
N SER A 86 4.45 -5.99 21.21
CA SER A 86 5.77 -5.45 21.55
C SER A 86 6.02 -5.46 23.06
N TYR A 87 5.23 -6.20 23.84
CA TYR A 87 5.46 -6.42 25.27
C TYR A 87 6.74 -7.24 25.51
N ASP A 88 7.61 -6.76 26.39
CA ASP A 88 8.67 -7.53 27.03
C ASP A 88 8.81 -7.08 28.51
N PRO A 89 9.03 -7.98 29.48
CA PRO A 89 9.26 -7.58 30.87
C PRO A 89 10.50 -6.69 31.07
N ASN A 90 11.42 -6.65 30.11
CA ASN A 90 12.59 -5.78 30.11
C ASN A 90 12.44 -4.70 29.04
N ASN A 91 13.11 -3.56 29.25
CA ASN A 91 13.31 -2.59 28.19
C ASN A 91 14.35 -3.14 27.20
N LEU A 92 13.91 -3.43 25.99
CA LEU A 92 14.72 -3.96 24.91
C LEU A 92 14.79 -2.94 23.77
N ALA A 93 16.02 -2.65 23.34
CA ALA A 93 16.27 -1.78 22.21
C ALA A 93 15.53 -2.23 20.93
N VAL A 94 15.34 -1.25 20.04
CA VAL A 94 14.62 -1.33 18.78
C VAL A 94 14.98 -2.57 17.97
N ARG A 95 13.95 -3.26 17.48
CA ARG A 95 14.07 -4.46 16.64
C ARG A 95 12.82 -4.64 15.77
N SER A 96 12.90 -5.59 14.84
CA SER A 96 11.77 -5.93 13.98
C SER A 96 10.63 -6.51 14.82
N LEU A 97 9.50 -5.79 14.87
CA LEU A 97 8.25 -6.25 15.48
C LEU A 97 7.40 -7.05 14.49
N PHE A 98 7.60 -6.82 13.19
CA PHE A 98 6.92 -7.51 12.11
C PHE A 98 7.71 -7.40 10.81
N SER A 99 7.60 -8.44 9.96
CA SER A 99 8.03 -8.35 8.57
C SER A 99 7.26 -9.30 7.66
N GLN A 100 7.08 -8.94 6.40
CA GLN A 100 6.36 -9.75 5.41
C GLN A 100 6.82 -9.46 3.98
N SER A 101 6.91 -10.50 3.15
CA SER A 101 7.01 -10.37 1.70
C SER A 101 5.65 -10.08 1.09
N VAL A 102 5.61 -9.20 0.10
CA VAL A 102 4.43 -8.83 -0.67
C VAL A 102 4.71 -8.97 -2.16
N ASP A 103 3.67 -9.11 -2.98
CA ASP A 103 3.85 -9.07 -4.43
C ASP A 103 4.43 -7.72 -4.84
N PRO A 104 5.37 -7.62 -5.79
CA PRO A 104 5.96 -6.34 -6.15
C PRO A 104 4.90 -5.32 -6.63
N GLY A 105 4.85 -4.15 -6.00
CA GLY A 105 3.89 -3.10 -6.36
C GLY A 105 3.65 -2.07 -5.24
N PRO A 106 2.61 -1.23 -5.36
CA PRO A 106 2.18 -0.36 -4.29
C PRO A 106 1.47 -1.15 -3.19
N HIS A 107 1.72 -0.75 -1.96
CA HIS A 107 1.07 -1.31 -0.78
C HIS A 107 0.70 -0.21 0.20
N SER A 108 -0.23 -0.57 1.08
CA SER A 108 -0.60 0.19 2.26
C SER A 108 -0.46 -0.70 3.49
N VAL A 109 0.09 -0.15 4.57
CA VAL A 109 0.18 -0.78 5.89
C VAL A 109 -0.65 0.04 6.86
N GLU A 110 -1.45 -0.66 7.65
CA GLU A 110 -2.15 -0.10 8.80
C GLU A 110 -1.77 -0.90 10.05
N ILE A 111 -1.34 -0.20 11.09
CA ILE A 111 -1.08 -0.76 12.41
C ILE A 111 -2.02 -0.09 13.39
N THR A 112 -2.77 -0.87 14.18
CA THR A 112 -3.73 -0.35 15.15
C THR A 112 -3.42 -0.89 16.53
N ASN A 113 -3.37 -0.03 17.53
CA ASN A 113 -3.34 -0.45 18.92
C ASN A 113 -4.66 -1.17 19.28
N VAL A 114 -4.58 -2.40 19.77
CA VAL A 114 -5.76 -3.21 20.15
C VAL A 114 -5.81 -3.51 21.65
N GLU A 115 -5.07 -2.73 22.44
CA GLU A 115 -5.01 -2.91 23.89
C GLU A 115 -4.89 -1.56 24.61
N ASN A 116 -6.00 -1.15 25.23
CA ASN A 116 -6.08 0.12 25.93
C ASN A 116 -5.04 0.25 27.06
N MET A 117 -4.45 1.43 27.22
CA MET A 117 -3.40 1.75 28.20
C MET A 117 -2.11 0.94 28.02
N LYS A 118 -1.92 0.30 26.87
CA LYS A 118 -0.69 -0.38 26.50
C LYS A 118 -0.13 0.21 25.22
N ALA A 119 1.18 0.44 25.18
CA ALA A 119 1.78 1.19 24.10
C ALA A 119 1.84 0.41 22.78
N THR A 120 1.58 1.12 21.69
CA THR A 120 2.04 0.80 20.33
C THR A 120 3.01 1.90 19.90
N VAL A 121 4.10 1.52 19.23
CA VAL A 121 5.24 2.41 18.94
C VAL A 121 5.60 2.40 17.46
N LEU A 122 6.34 3.37 16.97
CA LEU A 122 7.02 3.31 15.69
C LEU A 122 8.34 4.06 15.79
N ASP A 123 9.45 3.35 15.58
CA ASP A 123 10.74 3.98 15.33
C ASP A 123 10.91 4.21 13.82
N TYR A 124 10.83 3.13 13.03
CA TYR A 124 10.89 3.26 11.57
C TYR A 124 10.29 2.06 10.83
N PHE A 125 9.96 2.27 9.57
CA PHE A 125 9.75 1.21 8.60
C PHE A 125 11.00 0.98 7.76
N VAL A 126 11.14 -0.23 7.24
CA VAL A 126 12.05 -0.52 6.14
C VAL A 126 11.28 -1.24 5.06
N PHE A 127 11.53 -0.98 3.79
CA PHE A 127 10.96 -1.76 2.70
C PHE A 127 11.98 -2.03 1.58
N THR A 128 11.84 -3.17 0.92
CA THR A 128 12.59 -3.45 -0.32
C THR A 128 11.89 -2.73 -1.46
N PRO A 129 12.52 -1.70 -2.06
CA PRO A 129 11.88 -0.92 -3.11
C PRO A 129 11.67 -1.78 -4.35
N HIS A 130 10.52 -1.60 -4.99
CA HIS A 130 10.25 -2.14 -6.30
C HIS A 130 10.15 -0.98 -7.26
N THR A 131 11.11 -0.89 -8.16
CA THR A 131 10.95 -0.07 -9.35
C THR A 131 10.30 -0.98 -10.39
N ALA A 132 9.07 -0.64 -10.80
CA ALA A 132 8.50 -1.25 -11.99
C ALA A 132 9.50 -1.08 -13.15
N GLU A 133 9.52 -2.03 -14.09
CA GLU A 133 10.23 -1.79 -15.34
C GLU A 133 9.76 -0.44 -15.90
N ASN A 134 10.70 0.40 -16.33
CA ASN A 134 10.30 1.67 -16.93
C ASN A 134 9.78 1.35 -18.33
N PRO A 135 8.59 1.84 -18.71
CA PRO A 135 8.10 1.63 -20.06
C PRO A 135 9.13 2.09 -21.09
N GLY A 136 9.48 1.19 -21.99
CA GLY A 136 10.37 1.45 -23.11
C GLY A 136 9.69 2.33 -24.16
N ILE A 137 10.49 2.84 -25.10
CA ILE A 137 9.99 3.66 -26.23
C ILE A 137 9.00 2.88 -27.11
N SER A 138 9.07 1.55 -27.10
CA SER A 138 8.17 0.65 -27.84
C SER A 138 6.84 0.37 -27.14
N ASP A 139 6.69 0.73 -25.87
CA ASP A 139 5.54 0.32 -25.07
C ASP A 139 4.36 1.26 -25.32
N VAL A 140 3.19 0.66 -25.54
CA VAL A 140 2.03 1.37 -26.05
C VAL A 140 1.17 1.85 -24.89
N LYS A 141 1.16 3.16 -24.66
CA LYS A 141 0.22 3.77 -23.72
C LYS A 141 -1.21 3.69 -24.26
N VAL A 142 -2.10 3.06 -23.49
CA VAL A 142 -3.52 2.89 -23.80
C VAL A 142 -4.35 3.62 -22.75
N MET A 143 -5.01 4.70 -23.15
CA MET A 143 -5.83 5.51 -22.25
C MET A 143 -7.11 4.76 -21.81
N ALA A 144 -7.63 5.08 -20.64
CA ALA A 144 -8.81 4.42 -20.06
C ALA A 144 -10.07 4.50 -20.95
N ASP A 145 -10.14 5.43 -21.90
CA ASP A 145 -11.23 5.60 -22.88
C ASP A 145 -11.00 4.87 -24.23
N ASP A 146 -9.93 4.10 -24.39
CA ASP A 146 -9.72 3.28 -25.59
C ASP A 146 -10.52 1.96 -25.53
N TYR A 147 -11.81 2.08 -25.81
CA TYR A 147 -12.74 0.95 -25.83
C TYR A 147 -12.48 -0.09 -26.94
N SER A 148 -11.45 0.09 -27.79
CA SER A 148 -11.08 -0.93 -28.78
C SER A 148 -10.36 -2.14 -28.15
N VAL A 149 -9.71 -1.91 -27.00
CA VAL A 149 -8.94 -2.92 -26.24
C VAL A 149 -9.31 -2.95 -24.75
N ILE A 150 -10.09 -1.98 -24.27
CA ILE A 150 -10.61 -1.90 -22.90
C ILE A 150 -12.10 -2.22 -22.86
N THR A 151 -12.51 -3.02 -21.88
CA THR A 151 -13.92 -3.28 -21.57
C THR A 151 -14.18 -3.06 -20.09
N TYR A 152 -15.24 -2.32 -19.76
CA TYR A 152 -15.69 -2.10 -18.39
C TYR A 152 -16.88 -2.99 -18.06
N SER A 153 -16.86 -3.64 -16.91
CA SER A 153 -18.07 -4.21 -16.31
C SER A 153 -18.90 -3.09 -15.70
N HIS A 154 -20.23 -3.25 -15.71
CA HIS A 154 -21.17 -2.28 -15.17
C HIS A 154 -20.88 -0.83 -15.62
N PRO A 155 -20.81 -0.54 -16.94
CA PRO A 155 -20.33 0.75 -17.46
C PRO A 155 -21.07 1.98 -16.92
N ALA A 156 -22.34 1.83 -16.51
CA ALA A 156 -23.11 2.90 -15.89
C ALA A 156 -22.63 3.30 -14.47
N GLN A 157 -21.78 2.49 -13.84
CA GLN A 157 -21.18 2.75 -12.52
C GLN A 157 -19.80 3.44 -12.62
N TRP A 158 -19.29 3.63 -13.83
CA TRP A 158 -18.04 4.34 -14.08
C TRP A 158 -18.34 5.79 -14.45
N THR A 159 -17.73 6.73 -13.73
CA THR A 159 -17.77 8.15 -14.05
C THR A 159 -16.48 8.56 -14.72
N VAL A 160 -16.58 9.38 -15.76
CA VAL A 160 -15.41 10.03 -16.37
C VAL A 160 -14.98 11.20 -15.47
N GLY A 161 -13.70 11.24 -15.09
CA GLY A 161 -13.13 12.25 -14.20
C GLY A 161 -13.20 13.66 -14.76
N VAL A 162 -13.22 14.64 -13.86
CA VAL A 162 -13.22 16.07 -14.19
C VAL A 162 -11.92 16.56 -14.86
N THR A 163 -10.83 15.80 -14.74
CA THR A 163 -9.50 16.14 -15.28
C THR A 163 -9.31 15.75 -16.76
N GLY A 164 -10.27 15.04 -17.38
CA GLY A 164 -10.28 14.73 -18.82
C GLY A 164 -10.99 13.42 -19.17
N PRO A 165 -11.28 13.16 -20.45
CA PRO A 165 -12.03 11.98 -20.91
C PRO A 165 -11.35 10.63 -20.61
N ALA A 166 -10.05 10.65 -20.33
CA ALA A 166 -9.20 9.47 -20.17
C ALA A 166 -9.02 9.01 -18.70
N TYR A 167 -9.80 9.54 -17.75
CA TYR A 167 -9.81 9.02 -16.38
C TYR A 167 -11.19 8.49 -16.02
N HIS A 168 -11.25 7.26 -15.52
CA HIS A 168 -12.50 6.62 -15.10
C HIS A 168 -12.43 6.28 -13.63
N LEU A 169 -13.51 6.56 -12.91
CA LEU A 169 -13.62 6.35 -11.47
C LEU A 169 -14.85 5.51 -11.16
N THR A 170 -14.73 4.57 -10.23
CA THR A 170 -15.88 3.83 -9.68
C THR A 170 -15.78 3.75 -8.17
N PHE A 171 -16.93 3.75 -7.50
CA PHE A 171 -17.09 3.42 -6.08
C PHE A 171 -17.84 2.09 -5.87
N ALA A 172 -18.22 1.44 -6.98
CA ALA A 172 -19.00 0.22 -6.95
C ALA A 172 -18.09 -0.99 -6.71
N ASP A 173 -18.36 -1.72 -5.62
CA ASP A 173 -17.70 -2.99 -5.32
C ASP A 173 -17.91 -3.99 -6.47
N GLY A 174 -16.85 -4.67 -6.88
CA GLY A 174 -16.88 -5.63 -7.98
C GLY A 174 -16.93 -5.02 -9.38
N ALA A 175 -17.03 -3.69 -9.54
CA ALA A 175 -16.85 -3.05 -10.84
C ALA A 175 -15.40 -3.26 -11.31
N SER A 176 -15.23 -3.58 -12.59
CA SER A 176 -13.94 -4.00 -13.14
C SER A 176 -13.68 -3.44 -14.54
N VAL A 177 -12.41 -3.35 -14.88
CA VAL A 177 -11.90 -3.01 -16.21
C VAL A 177 -10.98 -4.12 -16.69
N SER A 178 -11.16 -4.55 -17.93
CA SER A 178 -10.31 -5.54 -18.59
C SER A 178 -9.59 -4.90 -19.76
N PHE A 179 -8.26 -5.00 -19.79
CA PHE A 179 -7.37 -4.52 -20.83
C PHE A 179 -6.72 -5.71 -21.53
N THR A 180 -6.98 -5.85 -22.84
CA THR A 180 -6.36 -6.89 -23.67
C THR A 180 -5.13 -6.34 -24.37
N PHE A 181 -3.98 -6.99 -24.20
CA PHE A 181 -2.70 -6.56 -24.78
C PHE A 181 -1.94 -7.72 -25.42
N THR A 182 -0.92 -7.40 -26.22
CA THR A 182 0.07 -8.38 -26.71
C THR A 182 1.45 -7.87 -26.37
N GLY A 183 2.22 -8.64 -25.61
CA GLY A 183 3.53 -8.22 -25.11
C GLY A 183 4.12 -9.19 -24.10
N GLU A 184 5.14 -8.70 -23.39
CA GLU A 184 5.87 -9.42 -22.33
C GLU A 184 5.75 -8.71 -20.98
N TYR A 185 5.05 -7.57 -20.93
CA TYR A 185 4.89 -6.76 -19.74
C TYR A 185 3.59 -5.96 -19.81
N VAL A 186 3.05 -5.58 -18.66
CA VAL A 186 1.90 -4.68 -18.55
C VAL A 186 2.00 -3.83 -17.30
N TRP A 187 1.51 -2.60 -17.40
CA TRP A 187 1.34 -1.67 -16.29
C TRP A 187 -0.10 -1.16 -16.22
N PHE A 188 -0.53 -0.85 -15.00
CA PHE A 188 -1.76 -0.12 -14.71
C PHE A 188 -1.43 1.12 -13.90
N TYR A 189 -1.93 2.27 -14.37
CA TYR A 189 -1.67 3.58 -13.78
C TYR A 189 -2.95 4.24 -13.27
N ALA A 190 -2.89 4.74 -12.03
CA ALA A 190 -3.90 5.56 -11.41
C ALA A 190 -3.30 6.40 -10.28
N ASP A 191 -4.07 7.36 -9.80
CA ASP A 191 -3.75 8.17 -8.62
C ASP A 191 -4.10 7.41 -7.32
N ARG A 192 -3.59 7.93 -6.21
CA ARG A 192 -3.94 7.46 -4.87
C ARG A 192 -4.49 8.60 -4.04
N ASN A 193 -5.46 8.29 -3.20
CA ASN A 193 -6.06 9.28 -2.32
C ASN A 193 -6.76 8.62 -1.12
N THR A 194 -7.23 9.44 -0.19
CA THR A 194 -7.90 9.01 1.05
C THR A 194 -9.26 8.37 0.82
N ASP A 195 -9.91 8.67 -0.30
CA ASP A 195 -11.17 8.05 -0.73
C ASP A 195 -10.97 6.77 -1.56
N HIS A 196 -9.72 6.40 -1.86
CA HIS A 196 -9.40 5.20 -2.65
C HIS A 196 -9.33 3.94 -1.80
N GLY A 197 -9.58 2.79 -2.42
CA GLY A 197 -9.72 1.51 -1.73
C GLY A 197 -8.77 0.41 -2.18
N PRO A 198 -8.95 -0.80 -1.63
CA PRO A 198 -8.33 -1.99 -2.16
C PRO A 198 -8.86 -2.33 -3.56
N PHE A 199 -7.99 -2.86 -4.41
CA PHE A 199 -8.35 -3.40 -5.71
C PHE A 199 -7.72 -4.78 -5.93
N LEU A 200 -8.27 -5.53 -6.87
CA LEU A 200 -7.74 -6.83 -7.30
C LEU A 200 -7.15 -6.69 -8.69
N ALA A 201 -5.97 -7.26 -8.92
CA ALA A 201 -5.38 -7.41 -10.23
C ALA A 201 -5.17 -8.89 -10.57
N SER A 202 -5.64 -9.31 -11.74
CA SER A 202 -5.44 -10.67 -12.28
C SER A 202 -5.05 -10.60 -13.74
N ILE A 203 -4.18 -11.51 -14.17
CA ILE A 203 -3.83 -11.69 -15.59
C ILE A 203 -4.42 -13.02 -16.04
N ASP A 204 -5.06 -13.04 -17.21
CA ASP A 204 -5.61 -14.23 -17.86
C ASP A 204 -6.58 -15.07 -17.00
N GLY A 205 -7.27 -14.43 -16.06
CA GLY A 205 -8.22 -15.09 -15.16
C GLY A 205 -7.55 -15.94 -14.07
N GLU A 206 -6.23 -15.81 -13.88
CA GLU A 206 -5.53 -16.39 -12.74
C GLU A 206 -6.01 -15.80 -11.40
N ALA A 207 -5.55 -16.41 -10.31
CA ALA A 207 -5.83 -15.91 -8.96
C ALA A 207 -5.42 -14.44 -8.84
N ALA A 208 -6.36 -13.61 -8.40
CA ALA A 208 -6.10 -12.19 -8.28
C ALA A 208 -5.26 -11.88 -7.04
N THR A 209 -4.29 -10.98 -7.20
CA THR A 209 -3.58 -10.36 -6.08
C THR A 209 -4.35 -9.12 -5.65
N ARG A 210 -4.48 -8.92 -4.33
CA ARG A 210 -5.05 -7.70 -3.77
C ARG A 210 -3.97 -6.67 -3.52
N PHE A 211 -4.23 -5.44 -3.96
CA PHE A 211 -3.43 -4.25 -3.76
C PHE A 211 -4.30 -3.14 -3.16
N SER A 212 -3.71 -1.98 -2.91
CA SER A 212 -4.46 -0.80 -2.50
C SER A 212 -4.03 0.45 -3.26
N SER A 213 -5.01 1.23 -3.73
CA SER A 213 -4.80 2.59 -4.21
C SER A 213 -5.06 3.64 -3.13
N TYR A 214 -5.34 3.23 -1.89
CA TYR A 214 -5.44 4.13 -0.74
C TYR A 214 -4.10 4.82 -0.49
N SER A 215 -4.16 6.10 -0.17
CA SER A 215 -3.04 6.84 0.40
C SER A 215 -3.56 7.99 1.26
N VAL A 216 -2.93 8.21 2.40
CA VAL A 216 -3.19 9.36 3.28
C VAL A 216 -2.71 10.69 2.68
N VAL A 217 -1.75 10.62 1.77
CA VAL A 217 -1.27 11.75 0.97
C VAL A 217 -1.65 11.50 -0.48
N HIS A 218 -2.33 12.45 -1.11
CA HIS A 218 -2.66 12.33 -2.53
C HIS A 218 -1.38 12.19 -3.36
N THR A 219 -1.33 11.17 -4.21
CA THR A 219 -0.30 11.02 -5.23
C THR A 219 -0.93 11.16 -6.61
N ASP A 220 -0.26 11.93 -7.48
CA ASP A 220 -0.60 11.97 -8.89
C ASP A 220 -0.48 10.57 -9.53
N VAL A 221 -0.93 10.44 -10.77
CA VAL A 221 -0.96 9.15 -11.48
C VAL A 221 0.42 8.49 -11.52
N GLU A 222 0.50 7.29 -10.95
CA GLU A 222 1.71 6.48 -10.84
C GLU A 222 1.38 5.00 -11.12
N PRO A 223 2.36 4.13 -11.40
CA PRO A 223 2.08 2.72 -11.66
C PRO A 223 1.60 2.06 -10.37
N LEU A 224 0.35 1.57 -10.37
CA LEU A 224 -0.23 0.86 -9.23
C LEU A 224 -0.18 -0.66 -9.39
N PHE A 225 0.13 -1.15 -10.58
CA PHE A 225 0.41 -2.56 -10.80
C PHE A 225 1.31 -2.69 -12.01
N SER A 226 2.22 -3.66 -11.95
CA SER A 226 3.05 -4.01 -13.09
C SER A 226 3.43 -5.48 -13.02
N ARG A 227 3.50 -6.16 -14.18
CA ARG A 227 3.89 -7.57 -14.21
C ARG A 227 4.54 -7.94 -15.53
N ALA A 228 5.65 -8.68 -15.44
CA ALA A 228 6.16 -9.47 -16.56
C ALA A 228 5.21 -10.63 -16.86
N VAL A 229 5.00 -10.90 -18.14
CA VAL A 229 4.22 -12.03 -18.66
C VAL A 229 5.02 -12.74 -19.75
N SER A 230 4.61 -13.96 -20.11
CA SER A 230 5.18 -14.62 -21.29
C SER A 230 4.92 -13.80 -22.56
N PRO A 231 5.73 -13.91 -23.63
CA PRO A 231 5.39 -13.29 -24.90
C PRO A 231 4.07 -13.84 -25.44
N GLY A 232 3.08 -12.96 -25.63
CA GLY A 232 1.79 -13.42 -26.13
C GLY A 232 0.67 -12.41 -25.96
N LYS A 233 -0.55 -12.86 -26.21
CA LYS A 233 -1.78 -12.10 -25.97
C LYS A 233 -2.29 -12.40 -24.56
N HIS A 234 -2.54 -11.36 -23.80
CA HIS A 234 -2.92 -11.43 -22.39
C HIS A 234 -4.10 -10.49 -22.09
N THR A 235 -4.77 -10.71 -20.97
CA THR A 235 -5.82 -9.83 -20.44
C THR A 235 -5.54 -9.49 -18.99
N LEU A 236 -5.25 -8.23 -18.70
CA LEU A 236 -5.21 -7.70 -17.35
C LEU A 236 -6.64 -7.31 -16.94
N THR A 237 -7.09 -7.75 -15.76
CA THR A 237 -8.34 -7.30 -15.15
C THR A 237 -8.06 -6.64 -13.81
N ILE A 238 -8.52 -5.40 -13.66
CA ILE A 238 -8.49 -4.63 -12.41
C ILE A 238 -9.92 -4.52 -11.89
N THR A 239 -10.14 -4.88 -10.63
CA THR A 239 -11.48 -4.90 -10.00
C THR A 239 -11.47 -4.09 -8.72
N ASN A 240 -12.45 -3.21 -8.53
CA ASN A 240 -12.66 -2.54 -7.25
C ASN A 240 -13.09 -3.58 -6.19
N ALA A 241 -12.37 -3.62 -5.06
CA ALA A 241 -12.65 -4.52 -3.94
C ALA A 241 -12.86 -3.75 -2.63
N GLY A 242 -13.12 -2.45 -2.73
CA GLY A 242 -13.44 -1.56 -1.63
C GLY A 242 -14.88 -1.07 -1.74
N PRO A 243 -15.83 -1.66 -0.99
CA PRO A 243 -17.21 -1.18 -0.97
C PRO A 243 -17.29 0.29 -0.57
N GLY A 244 -17.76 1.15 -1.48
CA GLY A 244 -17.86 2.59 -1.25
C GLY A 244 -16.54 3.36 -1.28
N MET A 245 -15.44 2.68 -1.62
CA MET A 245 -14.13 3.29 -1.83
C MET A 245 -13.83 3.37 -3.32
N ALA A 246 -13.10 4.41 -3.72
CA ALA A 246 -12.83 4.71 -5.11
C ALA A 246 -11.75 3.79 -5.70
N LEU A 247 -11.90 3.49 -6.98
CA LEU A 247 -10.84 2.97 -7.84
C LEU A 247 -10.79 3.81 -9.12
N GLY A 248 -9.69 4.54 -9.28
CA GLY A 248 -9.37 5.29 -10.48
C GLY A 248 -8.68 4.44 -11.53
N ILE A 249 -8.92 4.72 -12.81
CA ILE A 249 -8.24 4.13 -13.97
C ILE A 249 -7.82 5.28 -14.88
N SER A 250 -6.51 5.46 -15.06
CA SER A 250 -5.98 6.51 -15.94
C SER A 250 -5.50 5.94 -17.28
N TRP A 251 -4.57 4.98 -17.25
CA TRP A 251 -4.14 4.29 -18.46
C TRP A 251 -3.47 2.96 -18.13
N PHE A 252 -3.28 2.17 -19.19
CA PHE A 252 -2.44 1.00 -19.21
C PHE A 252 -1.24 1.26 -20.12
N GLN A 253 -0.19 0.47 -19.94
CA GLN A 253 0.96 0.46 -20.84
C GLN A 253 1.48 -0.96 -20.99
#